data_AF-A0A4V1SAV6-F1
#
_entry.id   AF-A0A4V1SAV6-F1
#
_cell.length_a   1.000
_cell.length_b   1.000
_cell.length_c   1.000
_cell.angle_alpha   90.00
_cell.angle_beta   90.00
_cell.angle_gamma   90.00
#
_symmetry.space_group_name_H-M   'P 1'
#
loop_
_entity.id
_entity.type
_entity.pdbx_description
1 polymer ?
#
loop_
_entity_poly.entity_id
_entity_poly.type
_entity_poly.pdbx_seq_one_letter_code
_entity_poly.pdbx_strand_id
1 'polypeptide(L)'
;MKISLILTLFIVIGTIMVASWQKSEAGGLNAEYETLRSEVERLGVDTRELTGENGVLSQMSLKQVITRIEAIDAKTARDARTRGFAREIADFAEEQKKLARRGRPDTVAQAKIMRIMEGLLELEGEDFRVLLEAFRTDTGLSANSRQELIGMAVMMLGRQNPRSALDLLAESREDLLQGGRAGFMVGMCLQGLAQKDPAAALAWVDSHKDLVDDQAMRQALQGVAQKDPEMAMKRVLNQKDGDGRQNILMFASSMASAVTDQAGRESLIATMRKVSKASVPAGATGTDAASNRINLLQDGILRGIGSRLTEGSFEQAKAWLESEAVNAEEKAKVIEGIAGSLYSRDPAPWLEWMTANLPADKMSEKLQQIIPSWTKQDFNAVGAWLNGQPAGKVKEQAVLNFAETLVPHEPEAAQRWLESLPESPKRQELMDQINGMRNPPPAEGQAADGEAEVPAPAPAPAPIPEGGAAPAEAPAEGQ
;
A
#
# COMPACT_ATOMS: atom_id res chain seq x y z
N MET A 1 3.16 37.32 37.10
CA MET A 1 4.43 36.56 36.94
C MET A 1 5.52 37.33 36.21
N LYS A 2 5.26 38.05 35.10
CA LYS A 2 6.28 38.85 34.35
C LYS A 2 7.13 39.80 35.20
N ILE A 3 6.50 40.53 36.14
CA ILE A 3 7.21 41.45 37.03
C ILE A 3 8.09 40.67 38.01
N SER A 4 7.65 39.50 38.47
CA SER A 4 8.40 38.71 39.47
C SER A 4 9.72 38.21 38.89
N LEU A 5 9.75 37.66 37.67
CA LEU A 5 10.96 37.08 37.08
C LEU A 5 11.99 38.15 36.65
N ILE A 6 11.53 39.29 36.13
CA ILE A 6 12.40 40.44 35.81
C ILE A 6 12.96 41.05 37.10
N LEU A 7 12.15 41.14 38.16
CA LEU A 7 12.59 41.60 39.47
C LEU A 7 13.60 40.62 40.09
N THR A 8 13.34 39.31 40.00
CA THR A 8 14.25 38.24 40.44
C THR A 8 15.58 38.32 39.70
N LEU A 9 15.59 38.52 38.38
CA LEU A 9 16.82 38.69 37.60
C LEU A 9 17.55 40.01 37.92
N PHE A 10 16.84 41.13 38.10
CA PHE A 10 17.42 42.39 38.58
C PHE A 10 18.02 42.25 39.98
N ILE A 11 17.44 41.42 40.84
CA ILE A 11 17.95 41.09 42.17
C ILE A 11 19.21 40.20 42.06
N VAL A 12 19.27 39.21 41.15
CA VAL A 12 20.51 38.44 40.84
C VAL A 12 21.61 39.36 40.34
N ILE A 13 21.29 40.25 39.41
CA ILE A 13 22.27 41.14 38.79
C ILE A 13 22.74 42.20 39.79
N GLY A 14 21.83 42.73 40.62
CA GLY A 14 22.15 43.63 41.72
C GLY A 14 23.04 42.96 42.77
N THR A 15 22.80 41.67 43.08
CA THR A 15 23.62 40.90 44.02
C THR A 15 25.00 40.54 43.45
N ILE A 16 25.14 40.29 42.14
CA ILE A 16 26.44 40.16 41.45
C ILE A 16 27.24 41.48 41.53
N MET A 17 26.58 42.62 41.32
CA MET A 17 27.21 43.94 41.37
C MET A 17 27.64 44.31 42.81
N VAL A 18 26.84 43.95 43.82
CA VAL A 18 27.15 44.17 45.24
C VAL A 18 28.21 43.18 45.75
N ALA A 19 28.20 41.92 45.33
CA ALA A 19 29.23 40.93 45.69
C ALA A 19 30.62 41.26 45.10
N SER A 20 30.67 41.93 43.95
CA SER A 20 31.88 42.51 43.38
C SER A 20 32.40 43.73 44.18
N TRP A 21 31.54 44.41 44.93
CA TRP A 21 31.85 45.68 45.60
C TRP A 21 32.06 45.54 47.12
N GLN A 22 31.45 44.55 47.77
CA GLN A 22 31.57 44.29 49.21
C GLN A 22 32.11 42.89 49.49
N LYS A 23 33.44 42.80 49.59
CA LYS A 23 34.18 41.59 49.95
C LYS A 23 34.21 41.33 51.47
N SER A 24 33.17 41.66 52.26
CA SER A 24 33.28 41.54 53.73
C SER A 24 32.03 41.17 54.56
N GLU A 25 30.85 40.88 54.02
CA GLU A 25 29.71 40.41 54.85
C GLU A 25 28.98 39.22 54.20
N ALA A 26 29.64 38.06 54.19
CA ALA A 26 29.15 36.84 53.55
C ALA A 26 28.61 35.83 54.59
N GLY A 27 27.29 35.68 54.64
CA GLY A 27 26.63 34.59 55.37
C GLY A 27 25.20 34.36 54.91
N GLY A 28 24.40 35.42 54.80
CA GLY A 28 22.99 35.34 54.39
C GLY A 28 22.78 35.34 52.86
N LEU A 29 23.54 36.15 52.12
CA LEU A 29 23.35 36.34 50.67
C LEU A 29 23.73 35.14 49.80
N ASN A 30 24.53 34.20 50.32
CA ASN A 30 25.06 33.09 49.50
C ASN A 30 23.99 32.03 49.19
N ALA A 31 23.01 31.82 50.09
CA ALA A 31 21.95 30.84 49.90
C ALA A 31 20.88 31.33 48.91
N GLU A 32 20.49 32.60 49.01
CA GLU A 32 19.61 33.23 48.01
C GLU A 32 20.32 33.31 46.65
N TYR A 33 21.60 33.69 46.63
CA TYR A 33 22.40 33.70 45.39
C TYR A 33 22.44 32.33 44.69
N GLU A 34 22.75 31.25 45.41
CA GLU A 34 22.75 29.90 44.84
C GLU A 34 21.34 29.43 44.44
N THR A 35 20.30 29.85 45.17
CA THR A 35 18.91 29.56 44.82
C THR A 35 18.52 30.23 43.51
N LEU A 36 18.74 31.55 43.37
CA LEU A 36 18.42 32.26 42.14
C LEU A 36 19.32 31.81 40.98
N ARG A 37 20.59 31.49 41.23
CA ARG A 37 21.48 30.91 40.22
C ARG A 37 20.96 29.58 39.72
N SER A 38 20.58 28.67 40.61
CA SER A 38 19.98 27.39 40.24
C SER A 38 18.68 27.57 39.47
N GLU A 39 17.91 28.62 39.77
CA GLU A 39 16.67 28.94 39.05
C GLU A 39 16.95 29.48 37.63
N VAL A 40 17.99 30.27 37.45
CA VAL A 40 18.46 30.75 36.13
C VAL A 40 19.08 29.61 35.30
N GLU A 41 19.86 28.73 35.93
CA GLU A 41 20.41 27.53 35.30
C GLU A 41 19.29 26.54 34.93
N ARG A 42 18.24 26.41 35.77
CA ARG A 42 17.02 25.62 35.47
C ARG A 42 16.23 26.18 34.28
N LEU A 43 16.34 27.48 34.01
CA LEU A 43 15.77 28.13 32.82
C LEU A 43 16.65 27.97 31.57
N GLY A 44 17.74 27.17 31.65
CA GLY A 44 18.61 26.85 30.52
C GLY A 44 19.54 28.00 30.10
N VAL A 45 19.77 28.96 30.99
CA VAL A 45 20.68 30.09 30.76
C VAL A 45 21.97 29.83 31.54
N ASP A 46 23.08 29.56 30.85
CA ASP A 46 24.40 29.48 31.50
C ASP A 46 24.80 30.88 31.97
N THR A 47 24.92 31.04 33.28
CA THR A 47 25.27 32.32 33.92
C THR A 47 26.66 32.83 33.49
N ARG A 48 27.52 31.97 32.96
CA ARG A 48 28.85 32.33 32.42
C ARG A 48 28.79 33.02 31.06
N GLU A 49 27.75 32.76 30.26
CA GLU A 49 27.52 33.46 28.98
C GLU A 49 27.03 34.91 29.18
N LEU A 50 26.64 35.25 30.41
CA LEU A 50 26.05 36.54 30.77
C LEU A 50 27.07 37.54 31.30
N THR A 51 28.27 37.09 31.67
CA THR A 51 29.35 37.92 32.18
C THR A 51 30.30 38.33 31.04
N GLY A 52 30.39 39.63 30.74
CA GLY A 52 31.45 40.15 29.86
C GLY A 52 32.84 40.09 30.52
N GLU A 53 33.90 40.45 29.79
CA GLU A 53 35.33 40.36 30.23
C GLU A 53 35.63 40.97 31.61
N ASN A 54 34.78 41.86 32.12
CA ASN A 54 34.95 42.53 33.42
C ASN A 54 33.87 42.17 34.46
N GLY A 55 33.12 41.09 34.28
CA GLY A 55 32.01 40.71 35.18
C GLY A 55 30.77 41.60 35.08
N VAL A 56 30.75 42.54 34.13
CA VAL A 56 29.60 43.42 33.84
C VAL A 56 28.82 42.86 32.66
N LEU A 57 27.49 42.73 32.83
CA LEU A 57 26.57 42.34 31.75
C LEU A 57 26.58 43.37 30.63
N SER A 58 26.82 42.93 29.40
CA SER A 58 26.62 43.78 28.23
C SER A 58 25.13 43.99 27.97
N GLN A 59 24.74 45.15 27.43
CA GLN A 59 23.36 45.42 26.98
C GLN A 59 22.85 44.38 25.96
N MET A 60 23.76 43.79 25.17
CA MET A 60 23.44 42.75 24.19
C MET A 60 23.08 41.42 24.88
N SER A 61 23.82 41.05 25.94
CA SER A 61 23.55 39.86 26.77
C SER A 61 22.22 39.97 27.50
N LEU A 62 21.88 41.16 28.03
CA LEU A 62 20.59 41.37 28.71
C LEU A 62 19.40 41.21 27.76
N LYS A 63 19.49 41.74 26.54
CA LYS A 63 18.46 41.55 25.51
C LYS A 63 18.28 40.08 25.14
N GLN A 64 19.36 39.31 25.04
CA GLN A 64 19.30 37.87 24.75
C GLN A 64 18.61 37.08 25.88
N VAL A 65 18.89 37.40 27.15
CA VAL A 65 18.23 36.78 28.31
C VAL A 65 16.75 37.10 28.33
N ILE A 66 16.38 38.38 28.16
CA ILE A 66 14.98 38.79 28.11
C ILE A 66 14.24 38.05 27.00
N THR A 67 14.85 37.95 25.81
CA THR A 67 14.27 37.22 24.67
C THR A 67 14.07 35.73 25.01
N ARG A 68 15.04 35.08 25.68
CA ARG A 68 14.90 33.67 26.12
C ARG A 68 13.80 33.51 27.18
N ILE A 69 13.70 34.41 28.15
CA ILE A 69 12.64 34.38 29.17
C ILE A 69 11.26 34.57 28.52
N GLU A 70 11.13 35.54 27.62
CA GLU A 70 9.90 35.77 26.87
C GLU A 70 9.51 34.54 26.03
N ALA A 71 10.48 33.86 25.43
CA ALA A 71 10.24 32.61 24.70
C ALA A 71 9.78 31.46 25.63
N ILE A 72 10.35 31.33 26.83
CA ILE A 72 9.95 30.32 27.84
C ILE A 72 8.54 30.61 28.37
N ASP A 73 8.23 31.88 28.69
CA ASP A 73 6.90 32.31 29.12
C ASP A 73 5.87 32.06 28.01
N ALA A 74 6.21 32.38 26.76
CA ALA A 74 5.36 32.13 25.61
C ALA A 74 5.11 30.63 25.40
N LYS A 75 6.15 29.79 25.53
CA LYS A 75 6.03 28.33 25.48
C LYS A 75 5.15 27.80 26.60
N THR A 76 5.38 28.22 27.84
CA THR A 76 4.58 27.79 29.00
C THR A 76 3.11 28.16 28.85
N ALA A 77 2.83 29.37 28.35
CA ALA A 77 1.47 29.80 28.05
C ALA A 77 0.84 28.99 26.91
N ARG A 78 1.62 28.63 25.89
CA ARG A 78 1.22 27.75 24.78
C ARG A 78 0.86 26.35 25.30
N ASP A 79 1.75 25.71 26.06
CA ASP A 79 1.53 24.40 26.67
C ASP A 79 0.27 24.40 27.55
N ALA A 80 0.05 25.47 28.34
CA ALA A 80 -1.15 25.61 29.16
C ALA A 80 -2.44 25.69 28.33
N ARG A 81 -2.43 26.42 27.21
CA ARG A 81 -3.57 26.46 26.27
C ARG A 81 -3.84 25.09 25.67
N THR A 82 -2.80 24.38 25.24
CA THR A 82 -2.90 23.04 24.67
C THR A 82 -3.48 22.02 25.66
N ARG A 83 -3.06 22.06 26.93
CA ARG A 83 -3.69 21.22 27.99
C ARG A 83 -5.14 21.59 28.25
N GLY A 84 -5.48 22.88 28.20
CA GLY A 84 -6.87 23.34 28.31
C GLY A 84 -7.74 22.81 27.17
N PHE A 85 -7.22 22.87 25.95
CA PHE A 85 -7.88 22.31 24.77
C PHE A 85 -8.03 20.79 24.84
N ALA A 86 -7.03 20.07 25.34
CA ALA A 86 -7.13 18.63 25.59
C ALA A 86 -8.31 18.28 26.51
N ARG A 87 -8.49 19.03 27.60
CA ARG A 87 -9.63 18.81 28.52
C ARG A 87 -10.96 19.05 27.84
N GLU A 88 -11.08 20.11 27.02
CA GLU A 88 -12.31 20.38 26.26
C GLU A 88 -12.67 19.22 25.33
N ILE A 89 -11.69 18.62 24.66
CA ILE A 89 -11.88 17.44 23.81
C ILE A 89 -12.30 16.23 24.65
N ALA A 90 -11.64 15.99 25.78
CA ALA A 90 -11.94 14.88 26.68
C ALA A 90 -13.37 14.94 27.23
N ASP A 91 -13.76 16.12 27.73
CA ASP A 91 -15.11 16.39 28.25
C ASP A 91 -16.16 16.18 27.16
N PHE A 92 -15.90 16.69 25.95
CA PHE A 92 -16.80 16.53 24.82
C PHE A 92 -16.97 15.07 24.39
N ALA A 93 -15.89 14.28 24.35
CA ALA A 93 -15.95 12.87 23.99
C ALA A 93 -16.85 12.06 24.94
N GLU A 94 -16.73 12.29 26.26
CA GLU A 94 -17.57 11.62 27.25
C GLU A 94 -19.02 12.12 27.23
N GLU A 95 -19.24 13.41 26.95
CA GLU A 95 -20.58 13.98 26.73
C GLU A 95 -21.29 13.31 25.54
N GLN A 96 -20.60 13.17 24.40
CA GLN A 96 -21.15 12.53 23.21
C GLN A 96 -21.47 11.05 23.44
N LYS A 97 -20.63 10.31 24.18
CA LYS A 97 -20.88 8.89 24.49
C LYS A 97 -22.15 8.68 25.32
N LYS A 98 -22.47 9.61 26.23
CA LYS A 98 -23.72 9.62 27.01
C LYS A 98 -24.93 9.93 26.14
N LEU A 99 -24.78 10.83 25.15
CA LEU A 99 -25.85 11.26 24.25
C LEU A 99 -26.12 10.25 23.11
N ALA A 100 -25.10 9.58 22.59
CA ALA A 100 -25.23 8.56 21.54
C ALA A 100 -26.11 7.37 21.99
N ARG A 101 -26.13 7.06 23.29
CA ARG A 101 -27.05 6.06 23.88
C ARG A 101 -28.52 6.48 23.88
N ARG A 102 -28.82 7.76 23.59
CA ARG A 102 -30.17 8.35 23.65
C ARG A 102 -30.77 8.72 22.28
N GLY A 103 -30.02 8.50 21.19
CA GLY A 103 -30.54 8.52 19.82
C GLY A 103 -31.06 9.87 19.32
N ARG A 104 -30.15 10.78 18.92
CA ARG A 104 -30.29 11.77 17.82
C ARG A 104 -29.01 12.63 17.69
N PRO A 105 -28.58 13.03 16.48
CA PRO A 105 -27.49 13.99 16.32
C PRO A 105 -27.98 15.41 16.61
N ASP A 106 -27.27 16.11 17.50
CA ASP A 106 -27.52 17.50 17.90
C ASP A 106 -26.69 18.45 17.03
N THR A 107 -27.31 19.49 16.46
CA THR A 107 -26.63 20.56 15.70
C THR A 107 -25.57 21.30 16.52
N VAL A 108 -25.74 21.38 17.85
CA VAL A 108 -24.74 21.97 18.75
C VAL A 108 -23.50 21.09 18.85
N ALA A 109 -23.68 19.76 18.85
CA ALA A 109 -22.56 18.82 18.84
C ALA A 109 -21.77 18.91 17.53
N GLN A 110 -22.44 19.10 16.39
CA GLN A 110 -21.76 19.32 15.10
C GLN A 110 -20.89 20.59 15.10
N ALA A 111 -21.40 21.71 15.62
CA ALA A 111 -20.61 22.95 15.72
C ALA A 111 -19.38 22.78 16.62
N LYS A 112 -19.52 22.04 17.73
CA LYS A 112 -18.42 21.75 18.66
C LYS A 112 -17.37 20.82 18.05
N ILE A 113 -17.80 19.82 17.25
CA ILE A 113 -16.87 18.97 16.46
C ILE A 113 -16.05 19.82 15.50
N MET A 114 -16.68 20.75 14.77
CA MET A 114 -15.98 21.61 13.80
C MET A 114 -14.94 22.49 14.49
N ARG A 115 -15.27 23.09 15.65
CA ARG A 115 -14.30 23.88 16.44
C ARG A 115 -13.13 23.01 16.93
N ILE A 116 -13.41 21.81 17.42
CA ILE A 116 -12.35 20.88 17.86
C ILE A 116 -11.45 20.51 16.69
N MET A 117 -12.02 20.22 15.51
CA MET A 117 -11.22 19.93 14.31
C MET A 117 -10.35 21.12 13.89
N GLU A 118 -10.89 22.34 13.92
CA GLU A 118 -10.13 23.56 13.62
C GLU A 118 -8.97 23.76 14.59
N GLY A 119 -9.23 23.65 15.90
CA GLY A 119 -8.18 23.77 16.92
C GLY A 119 -7.10 22.69 16.79
N LEU A 120 -7.45 21.46 16.39
CA LEU A 120 -6.50 20.38 16.13
C LEU A 120 -5.66 20.62 14.87
N LEU A 121 -6.19 21.35 13.88
CA LEU A 121 -5.45 21.73 12.67
C LEU A 121 -4.44 22.86 12.93
N GLU A 122 -4.65 23.67 13.96
CA GLU A 122 -3.73 24.74 14.37
C GLU A 122 -2.53 24.25 15.19
N LEU A 123 -2.59 23.03 15.74
CA LEU A 123 -1.53 22.49 16.58
C LEU A 123 -0.29 22.12 15.77
N GLU A 124 0.89 22.40 16.31
CA GLU A 124 2.17 21.96 15.74
C GLU A 124 2.72 20.72 16.49
N GLY A 125 3.82 20.13 16.00
CA GLY A 125 4.36 18.87 16.53
C GLY A 125 4.59 18.83 18.05
N GLU A 126 5.10 19.91 18.65
CA GLU A 126 5.29 20.01 20.11
C GLU A 126 3.96 20.14 20.86
N ASP A 127 2.97 20.84 20.29
CA ASP A 127 1.64 20.93 20.91
C ASP A 127 0.98 19.55 20.94
N PHE A 128 1.13 18.76 19.88
CA PHE A 128 0.60 17.40 19.85
C PHE A 128 1.21 16.53 20.96
N ARG A 129 2.50 16.67 21.29
CA ARG A 129 3.09 15.97 22.44
C ARG A 129 2.41 16.36 23.76
N VAL A 130 2.22 17.66 23.98
CA VAL A 130 1.55 18.18 25.19
C VAL A 130 0.09 17.71 25.26
N LEU A 131 -0.61 17.71 24.12
CA LEU A 131 -2.00 17.24 23.99
C LEU A 131 -2.12 15.77 24.40
N LEU A 132 -1.20 14.94 23.92
CA LEU A 132 -1.19 13.51 24.17
C LEU A 132 -0.84 13.15 25.61
N GLU A 133 0.14 13.85 26.19
CA GLU A 133 0.45 13.73 27.61
C GLU A 133 -0.76 14.09 28.48
N ALA A 134 -1.49 15.14 28.10
CA ALA A 134 -2.73 15.52 28.78
C ALA A 134 -3.78 14.40 28.70
N PHE A 135 -4.02 13.79 27.53
CA PHE A 135 -4.94 12.65 27.42
C PHE A 135 -4.49 11.42 28.22
N ARG A 136 -3.17 11.16 28.30
CA ARG A 136 -2.62 10.02 29.07
C ARG A 136 -2.84 10.17 30.56
N THR A 137 -2.62 11.37 31.07
CA THR A 137 -2.68 11.68 32.51
C THR A 137 -4.09 12.00 33.00
N ASP A 138 -5.05 12.20 32.10
CA ASP A 138 -6.44 12.46 32.46
C ASP A 138 -7.10 11.23 33.10
N THR A 139 -7.43 11.34 34.38
CA THR A 139 -8.12 10.30 35.16
C THR A 139 -9.62 10.24 34.92
N GLY A 140 -10.21 11.26 34.29
CA GLY A 140 -11.63 11.31 33.94
C GLY A 140 -11.96 10.52 32.67
N LEU A 141 -10.97 10.25 31.82
CA LEU A 141 -11.14 9.45 30.60
C LEU A 141 -11.18 7.95 30.89
N SER A 142 -12.14 7.25 30.29
CA SER A 142 -12.10 5.78 30.22
C SER A 142 -10.92 5.30 29.37
N ALA A 143 -10.38 4.10 29.64
CA ALA A 143 -9.25 3.54 28.89
C ALA A 143 -9.51 3.51 27.36
N ASN A 144 -10.72 3.14 26.95
CA ASN A 144 -11.10 3.13 25.53
C ASN A 144 -11.17 4.54 24.94
N SER A 145 -11.79 5.51 25.64
CA SER A 145 -11.87 6.90 25.16
C SER A 145 -10.48 7.52 25.04
N ARG A 146 -9.58 7.23 25.99
CA ARG A 146 -8.18 7.64 25.94
C ARG A 146 -7.48 7.11 24.70
N GLN A 147 -7.60 5.81 24.42
CA GLN A 147 -6.99 5.22 23.22
C GLN A 147 -7.55 5.80 21.92
N GLU A 148 -8.87 6.04 21.84
CA GLU A 148 -9.51 6.66 20.67
C GLU A 148 -9.01 8.08 20.42
N LEU A 149 -8.95 8.91 21.48
CA LEU A 149 -8.48 10.29 21.38
C LEU A 149 -7.00 10.36 21.00
N ILE A 150 -6.16 9.50 21.58
CA ILE A 150 -4.75 9.46 21.21
C ILE A 150 -4.58 8.97 19.76
N GLY A 151 -5.30 7.92 19.35
CA GLY A 151 -5.26 7.44 17.97
C GLY A 151 -5.68 8.52 16.98
N MET A 152 -6.72 9.29 17.29
CA MET A 152 -7.16 10.42 16.47
C MET A 152 -6.10 11.52 16.38
N ALA A 153 -5.50 11.91 17.51
CA ALA A 153 -4.43 12.90 17.56
C ALA A 153 -3.20 12.48 16.74
N VAL A 154 -2.76 11.22 16.88
CA VAL A 154 -1.66 10.65 16.08
C VAL A 154 -2.00 10.65 14.59
N MET A 155 -3.23 10.27 14.21
CA MET A 155 -3.63 10.26 12.80
C MET A 155 -3.61 11.66 12.17
N MET A 156 -4.04 12.70 12.90
CA MET A 156 -3.96 14.08 12.40
C MET A 156 -2.52 14.57 12.33
N LEU A 157 -1.72 14.33 13.37
CA LEU A 157 -0.29 14.66 13.36
C LEU A 157 0.40 13.96 12.18
N GLY A 158 0.07 12.69 11.92
CA GLY A 158 0.62 11.91 10.81
C GLY A 158 0.37 12.54 9.44
N ARG A 159 -0.76 13.23 9.25
CA ARG A 159 -1.05 13.96 8.01
C ARG A 159 -0.24 15.26 7.91
N GLN A 160 -0.12 16.00 9.00
CA GLN A 160 0.57 17.30 9.00
C GLN A 160 2.09 17.13 9.03
N ASN A 161 2.59 16.42 10.04
CA ASN A 161 3.99 16.11 10.30
C ASN A 161 4.19 14.60 10.54
N PRO A 162 4.34 13.82 9.46
CA PRO A 162 4.51 12.38 9.54
C PRO A 162 5.72 11.94 10.39
N ARG A 163 6.81 12.72 10.37
CA ARG A 163 8.04 12.41 11.12
C ARG A 163 7.79 12.46 12.62
N SER A 164 7.20 13.55 13.12
CA SER A 164 6.86 13.71 14.54
C SER A 164 5.85 12.66 15.00
N ALA A 165 4.88 12.28 14.16
CA ALA A 165 3.95 11.21 14.48
C ALA A 165 4.64 9.84 14.64
N LEU A 166 5.61 9.53 13.78
CA LEU A 166 6.39 8.30 13.86
C LEU A 166 7.27 8.24 15.10
N ASP A 167 7.97 9.33 15.42
CA ASP A 167 8.80 9.41 16.63
C ASP A 167 7.95 9.22 17.89
N LEU A 168 6.80 9.86 17.95
CA LEU A 168 5.84 9.70 19.03
C LEU A 168 5.31 8.25 19.13
N LEU A 169 4.97 7.62 18.01
CA LEU A 169 4.53 6.21 17.98
C LEU A 169 5.63 5.27 18.50
N ALA A 170 6.89 5.55 18.19
CA ALA A 170 8.04 4.81 18.71
C ALA A 170 8.25 5.02 20.21
N GLU A 171 8.16 6.28 20.69
CA GLU A 171 8.27 6.63 22.11
C GLU A 171 7.14 6.03 22.97
N SER A 172 5.99 5.75 22.35
CA SER A 172 4.75 5.39 23.04
C SER A 172 4.32 3.94 22.81
N ARG A 173 5.31 3.07 22.56
CA ARG A 173 5.12 1.67 22.16
C ARG A 173 4.18 0.89 23.07
N GLU A 174 4.37 0.98 24.38
CA GLU A 174 3.66 0.14 25.34
C GLU A 174 2.18 0.50 25.49
N ASP A 175 1.81 1.76 25.28
CA ASP A 175 0.45 2.25 25.49
C ASP A 175 -0.38 2.34 24.19
N LEU A 176 0.27 2.68 23.07
CA LEU A 176 -0.41 2.97 21.80
C LEU A 176 -0.35 1.86 20.77
N LEU A 177 0.62 0.95 20.91
CA LEU A 177 0.78 -0.15 19.95
C LEU A 177 0.08 -1.44 20.41
N GLN A 178 -0.74 -1.37 21.46
CA GLN A 178 -1.60 -2.48 21.86
C GLN A 178 -2.79 -2.61 20.89
N GLY A 179 -2.76 -3.67 20.08
CA GLY A 179 -3.79 -4.01 19.08
C GLY A 179 -3.39 -3.65 17.64
N GLY A 180 -3.96 -4.35 16.66
CA GLY A 180 -3.57 -4.28 15.24
C GLY A 180 -3.71 -2.91 14.53
N ARG A 181 -4.15 -1.86 15.22
CA ARG A 181 -4.22 -0.48 14.68
C ARG A 181 -2.85 0.20 14.63
N ALA A 182 -1.90 -0.26 15.45
CA ALA A 182 -0.52 0.21 15.54
C ALA A 182 0.21 0.23 14.19
N GLY A 183 0.30 -0.93 13.55
CA GLY A 183 0.97 -1.09 12.25
C GLY A 183 0.31 -0.27 11.15
N PHE A 184 -1.03 -0.14 11.17
CA PHE A 184 -1.75 0.74 10.26
C PHE A 184 -1.36 2.22 10.42
N MET A 185 -1.27 2.72 11.66
CA MET A 185 -0.87 4.12 11.91
C MET A 185 0.59 4.36 11.51
N VAL A 186 1.50 3.46 11.85
CA VAL A 186 2.92 3.52 11.47
C VAL A 186 3.04 3.55 9.94
N GLY A 187 2.38 2.62 9.25
CA GLY A 187 2.39 2.55 7.80
C GLY A 187 1.82 3.79 7.11
N MET A 188 0.70 4.34 7.61
CA MET A 188 0.12 5.58 7.08
C MET A 188 1.09 6.76 7.23
N CYS A 189 1.72 6.90 8.40
CA CYS A 189 2.69 7.97 8.62
C CYS A 189 3.95 7.76 7.77
N LEU A 190 4.40 6.51 7.60
CA LEU A 190 5.51 6.18 6.71
C LEU A 190 5.22 6.52 5.26
N GLN A 191 4.00 6.24 4.77
CA GLN A 191 3.58 6.62 3.44
C GLN A 191 3.60 8.14 3.27
N GLY A 192 3.04 8.88 4.22
CA GLY A 192 3.03 10.35 4.19
C GLY A 192 4.44 10.94 4.27
N LEU A 193 5.32 10.34 5.08
CA LEU A 193 6.73 10.73 5.15
C LEU A 193 7.40 10.47 3.82
N ALA A 194 7.23 9.27 3.25
CA ALA A 194 7.88 8.87 2.02
C ALA A 194 7.47 9.70 0.80
N GLN A 195 6.21 10.16 0.74
CA GLN A 195 5.76 11.09 -0.30
C GLN A 195 6.45 12.46 -0.23
N LYS A 196 6.87 12.89 0.97
CA LYS A 196 7.60 14.16 1.19
C LYS A 196 9.11 13.97 1.06
N ASP A 197 9.65 13.00 1.78
CA ASP A 197 11.07 12.63 1.87
C ASP A 197 11.22 11.10 1.94
N PRO A 198 11.44 10.45 0.78
CA PRO A 198 11.64 9.00 0.69
C PRO A 198 12.83 8.49 1.52
N ALA A 199 13.92 9.26 1.57
CA ALA A 199 15.14 8.86 2.26
C ALA A 199 14.94 8.86 3.77
N ALA A 200 14.28 9.89 4.31
CA ALA A 200 13.93 9.96 5.72
C ALA A 200 12.98 8.82 6.14
N ALA A 201 12.02 8.45 5.28
CA ALA A 201 11.11 7.34 5.56
C ALA A 201 11.86 6.00 5.65
N LEU A 202 12.73 5.68 4.69
CA LEU A 202 13.52 4.45 4.70
C LEU A 202 14.51 4.41 5.88
N ALA A 203 15.16 5.54 6.19
CA ALA A 203 16.03 5.65 7.36
C ALA A 203 15.27 5.39 8.68
N TRP A 204 14.03 5.87 8.78
CA TRP A 204 13.19 5.57 9.94
C TRP A 204 12.85 4.08 10.03
N VAL A 205 12.43 3.47 8.92
CA VAL A 205 12.15 2.02 8.84
C VAL A 205 13.36 1.20 9.28
N ASP A 206 14.56 1.57 8.84
CA ASP A 206 15.78 0.83 9.16
C ASP A 206 16.19 0.97 10.63
N SER A 207 15.81 2.05 11.31
CA SER A 207 16.04 2.29 12.74
C SER A 207 14.96 1.71 13.65
N HIS A 208 13.76 1.41 13.13
CA HIS A 208 12.60 0.94 13.90
C HIS A 208 12.00 -0.36 13.35
N LYS A 209 12.85 -1.31 12.94
CA LYS A 209 12.43 -2.55 12.27
C LYS A 209 11.45 -3.39 13.09
N ASP A 210 11.50 -3.29 14.41
CA ASP A 210 10.60 -3.98 15.34
C ASP A 210 9.18 -3.39 15.36
N LEU A 211 8.99 -2.17 14.85
CA LEU A 211 7.70 -1.48 14.75
C LEU A 211 7.10 -1.53 13.33
N VAL A 212 7.87 -2.02 12.35
CA VAL A 212 7.46 -2.05 10.94
C VAL A 212 7.09 -3.48 10.56
N ASP A 213 5.79 -3.75 10.58
CA ASP A 213 5.25 -4.97 9.98
C ASP A 213 5.23 -4.91 8.44
N ASP A 214 4.87 -6.02 7.80
CA ASP A 214 4.81 -6.12 6.34
C ASP A 214 3.86 -5.08 5.72
N GLN A 215 2.77 -4.73 6.40
CA GLN A 215 1.82 -3.76 5.90
C GLN A 215 2.40 -2.34 5.95
N ALA A 216 3.05 -1.98 7.05
CA ALA A 216 3.72 -0.71 7.21
C ALA A 216 4.87 -0.56 6.21
N MET A 217 5.66 -1.63 5.99
CA MET A 217 6.70 -1.66 4.97
C MET A 217 6.12 -1.43 3.58
N ARG A 218 5.00 -2.08 3.23
CA ARG A 218 4.33 -1.88 1.94
C ARG A 218 3.88 -0.44 1.75
N GLN A 219 3.27 0.17 2.77
CA GLN A 219 2.81 1.57 2.69
C GLN A 219 3.99 2.55 2.57
N ALA A 220 5.08 2.30 3.30
CA ALA A 220 6.32 3.05 3.15
C ALA A 220 6.85 2.96 1.71
N LEU A 221 7.04 1.73 1.20
CA LEU A 221 7.54 1.48 -0.15
C LEU A 221 6.61 2.02 -1.24
N GLN A 222 5.29 2.03 -1.02
CA GLN A 222 4.33 2.65 -1.94
C GLN A 222 4.52 4.18 -1.98
N GLY A 223 4.69 4.82 -0.83
CA GLY A 223 4.98 6.26 -0.76
C GLY A 223 6.32 6.60 -1.42
N VAL A 224 7.35 5.76 -1.20
CA VAL A 224 8.66 5.89 -1.86
C VAL A 224 8.48 5.73 -3.37
N ALA A 225 7.77 4.69 -3.83
CA ALA A 225 7.57 4.42 -5.25
C ALA A 225 6.83 5.54 -5.99
N GLN A 226 5.89 6.22 -5.33
CA GLN A 226 5.19 7.38 -5.89
C GLN A 226 6.11 8.59 -6.12
N LYS A 227 7.12 8.77 -5.27
CA LYS A 227 8.03 9.91 -5.31
C LYS A 227 9.34 9.62 -6.04
N ASP A 228 9.90 8.45 -5.81
CA ASP A 228 11.16 7.92 -6.34
C ASP A 228 11.05 6.39 -6.57
N PRO A 229 10.55 5.95 -7.73
CA PRO A 229 10.41 4.53 -8.06
C PRO A 229 11.76 3.82 -8.12
N GLU A 230 12.85 4.51 -8.48
CA GLU A 230 14.20 3.93 -8.53
C GLU A 230 14.69 3.55 -7.12
N MET A 231 14.51 4.45 -6.15
CA MET A 231 14.85 4.18 -4.75
C MET A 231 14.03 3.01 -4.19
N ALA A 232 12.73 2.97 -4.48
CA ALA A 232 11.86 1.89 -4.03
C ALA A 232 12.30 0.53 -4.57
N MET A 233 12.57 0.43 -5.88
CA MET A 233 13.06 -0.80 -6.51
C MET A 233 14.42 -1.23 -5.94
N LYS A 234 15.35 -0.30 -5.77
CA LYS A 234 16.66 -0.59 -5.14
C LYS A 234 16.50 -1.12 -3.72
N ARG A 235 15.58 -0.56 -2.93
CA ARG A 235 15.31 -1.04 -1.57
C ARG A 235 14.79 -2.48 -1.57
N VAL A 236 13.91 -2.81 -2.51
CA VAL A 236 13.35 -4.15 -2.68
C VAL A 236 14.39 -5.15 -3.18
N LEU A 237 15.32 -4.73 -4.05
CA LEU A 237 16.44 -5.57 -4.53
C LEU A 237 17.61 -5.69 -3.53
N ASN A 238 17.65 -4.87 -2.47
CA ASN A 238 18.72 -4.93 -1.46
C ASN A 238 18.30 -5.56 -0.13
N GLN A 239 17.03 -5.98 0.04
CA GLN A 239 16.60 -6.76 1.20
C GLN A 239 17.38 -8.10 1.30
N LYS A 240 17.87 -8.43 2.50
CA LYS A 240 18.47 -9.73 2.82
C LYS A 240 17.38 -10.79 3.00
N ASP A 241 17.73 -12.05 2.73
CA ASP A 241 16.81 -13.18 2.57
C ASP A 241 15.86 -13.40 3.75
N GLY A 242 14.58 -13.69 3.43
CA GLY A 242 13.50 -13.99 4.38
C GLY A 242 12.08 -13.75 3.82
N ASP A 243 11.93 -12.75 2.93
CA ASP A 243 10.63 -12.25 2.43
C ASP A 243 10.35 -12.55 0.94
N GLY A 244 11.17 -13.42 0.35
CA GLY A 244 11.83 -13.06 -0.90
C GLY A 244 11.01 -13.02 -2.18
N ARG A 245 9.86 -13.70 -2.29
CA ARG A 245 9.13 -13.80 -3.57
C ARG A 245 7.81 -13.07 -3.57
N GLN A 246 6.91 -13.40 -2.64
CA GLN A 246 5.57 -12.84 -2.64
C GLN A 246 5.59 -11.33 -2.37
N ASN A 247 6.47 -10.86 -1.49
CA ASN A 247 6.61 -9.43 -1.20
C ASN A 247 7.16 -8.66 -2.41
N ILE A 248 8.12 -9.24 -3.16
CA ILE A 248 8.61 -8.64 -4.41
C ILE A 248 7.49 -8.56 -5.44
N LEU A 249 6.77 -9.66 -5.69
CA LEU A 249 5.69 -9.70 -6.68
C LEU A 249 4.54 -8.74 -6.32
N MET A 250 4.19 -8.65 -5.05
CA MET A 250 3.16 -7.75 -4.55
C MET A 250 3.60 -6.29 -4.68
N PHE A 251 4.84 -5.96 -4.32
CA PHE A 251 5.39 -4.62 -4.52
C PHE A 251 5.42 -4.25 -6.01
N ALA A 252 5.92 -5.15 -6.85
CA ALA A 252 5.98 -4.99 -8.29
C ALA A 252 4.58 -4.73 -8.90
N SER A 253 3.58 -5.51 -8.49
CA SER A 253 2.19 -5.33 -8.90
C SER A 253 1.61 -4.00 -8.39
N SER A 254 1.99 -3.55 -7.19
CA SER A 254 1.57 -2.27 -6.63
C SER A 254 2.12 -1.08 -7.44
N MET A 255 3.41 -1.14 -7.84
CA MET A 255 4.00 -0.13 -8.71
C MET A 255 3.27 -0.07 -10.06
N ALA A 256 2.98 -1.22 -10.67
CA ALA A 256 2.24 -1.28 -11.92
C ALA A 256 0.81 -0.73 -11.78
N SER A 257 0.14 -1.01 -10.67
CA SER A 257 -1.22 -0.54 -10.39
C SER A 257 -1.30 0.98 -10.22
N ALA A 258 -0.23 1.61 -9.70
CA ALA A 258 -0.16 3.06 -9.51
C ALA A 258 -0.09 3.84 -10.83
N VAL A 259 0.22 3.16 -11.94
CA VAL A 259 0.34 3.75 -13.27
C VAL A 259 -0.93 3.47 -14.07
N THR A 260 -1.58 4.53 -14.54
CA THR A 260 -2.83 4.45 -15.31
C THR A 260 -2.66 4.85 -16.78
N ASP A 261 -1.76 5.78 -17.07
CA ASP A 261 -1.51 6.29 -18.41
C ASP A 261 -0.33 5.61 -19.11
N GLN A 262 -0.18 5.88 -20.41
CA GLN A 262 0.89 5.31 -21.22
C GLN A 262 2.27 5.83 -20.81
N ALA A 263 2.39 7.14 -20.57
CA ALA A 263 3.66 7.78 -20.23
C ALA A 263 4.25 7.20 -18.93
N GLY A 264 3.41 6.97 -17.92
CA GLY A 264 3.80 6.34 -16.68
C GLY A 264 4.23 4.88 -16.86
N ARG A 265 3.61 4.12 -17.80
CA ARG A 265 4.01 2.72 -18.05
C ARG A 265 5.41 2.67 -18.64
N GLU A 266 5.67 3.52 -19.62
CA GLU A 266 6.97 3.65 -20.27
C GLU A 266 8.05 4.11 -19.29
N SER A 267 7.74 5.11 -18.45
CA SER A 267 8.62 5.58 -17.39
C SER A 267 8.95 4.49 -16.36
N LEU A 268 7.95 3.70 -15.95
CA LEU A 268 8.13 2.59 -15.01
C LEU A 268 9.01 1.49 -15.60
N ILE A 269 8.78 1.10 -16.86
CA ILE A 269 9.61 0.10 -17.57
C ILE A 269 11.04 0.62 -17.74
N ALA A 270 11.23 1.88 -18.12
CA ALA A 270 12.57 2.47 -18.25
C ALA A 270 13.32 2.46 -16.91
N THR A 271 12.63 2.81 -15.82
CA THR A 271 13.19 2.78 -14.46
C THR A 271 13.54 1.36 -14.04
N MET A 272 12.64 0.40 -14.28
CA MET A 272 12.87 -1.03 -14.04
C MET A 272 14.13 -1.51 -14.77
N ARG A 273 14.26 -1.26 -16.09
CA ARG A 273 15.44 -1.64 -16.88
C ARG A 273 16.73 -1.04 -16.31
N LYS A 274 16.70 0.25 -15.96
CA LYS A 274 17.85 0.97 -15.37
C LYS A 274 18.28 0.33 -14.05
N VAL A 275 17.34 0.11 -13.13
CA VAL A 275 17.62 -0.44 -11.81
C VAL A 275 18.09 -1.89 -11.93
N SER A 276 17.39 -2.72 -12.69
CA SER A 276 17.77 -4.12 -12.92
C SER A 276 19.22 -4.22 -13.43
N LYS A 277 19.59 -3.42 -14.44
CA LYS A 277 20.95 -3.39 -14.98
C LYS A 277 21.99 -2.95 -13.95
N ALA A 278 21.68 -1.94 -13.13
CA ALA A 278 22.59 -1.43 -12.10
C ALA A 278 22.72 -2.38 -10.89
N SER A 279 21.75 -3.27 -10.68
CA SER A 279 21.70 -4.20 -9.55
C SER A 279 22.29 -5.58 -9.85
N VAL A 280 22.71 -5.87 -11.10
CA VAL A 280 23.39 -7.13 -11.45
C VAL A 280 24.75 -7.20 -10.74
N PRO A 281 25.01 -8.21 -9.90
CA PRO A 281 26.31 -8.37 -9.23
C PRO A 281 27.45 -8.66 -10.22
N ALA A 282 28.67 -8.26 -9.85
CA ALA A 282 29.86 -8.66 -10.59
C ALA A 282 30.05 -10.19 -10.52
N GLY A 283 30.15 -10.83 -11.68
CA GLY A 283 30.28 -12.30 -11.76
C GLY A 283 28.96 -13.07 -11.64
N ALA A 284 27.81 -12.40 -11.76
CA ALA A 284 26.50 -13.05 -11.75
C ALA A 284 26.41 -14.17 -12.79
N THR A 285 25.90 -15.33 -12.38
CA THR A 285 25.70 -16.50 -13.26
C THR A 285 24.32 -16.51 -13.89
N GLY A 286 23.45 -15.56 -13.51
CA GLY A 286 22.05 -15.49 -13.92
C GLY A 286 21.12 -16.42 -13.13
N THR A 287 21.69 -17.32 -12.31
CA THR A 287 20.96 -18.28 -11.47
C THR A 287 21.08 -17.99 -9.97
N ASP A 288 21.91 -17.00 -9.61
CA ASP A 288 22.09 -16.55 -8.24
C ASP A 288 20.84 -15.85 -7.67
N ALA A 289 20.78 -15.75 -6.33
CA ALA A 289 19.64 -15.18 -5.62
C ALA A 289 19.36 -13.72 -6.00
N ALA A 290 20.40 -12.94 -6.32
CA ALA A 290 20.25 -11.56 -6.75
C ALA A 290 19.59 -11.48 -8.14
N SER A 291 20.07 -12.26 -9.10
CA SER A 291 19.48 -12.38 -10.45
C SER A 291 18.03 -12.84 -10.39
N ASN A 292 17.72 -13.83 -9.54
CA ASN A 292 16.34 -14.29 -9.33
C ASN A 292 15.41 -13.18 -8.81
N ARG A 293 15.90 -12.32 -7.92
CA ARG A 293 15.10 -11.20 -7.38
C ARG A 293 14.89 -10.10 -8.40
N ILE A 294 15.90 -9.81 -9.23
CA ILE A 294 15.78 -8.91 -10.37
C ILE A 294 14.70 -9.42 -11.33
N ASN A 295 14.76 -10.70 -11.70
CA ASN A 295 13.79 -11.33 -12.60
C ASN A 295 12.38 -11.30 -12.00
N LEU A 296 12.22 -11.59 -10.71
CA LEU A 296 10.93 -11.53 -10.02
C LEU A 296 10.33 -10.12 -10.01
N LEU A 297 11.16 -9.10 -9.77
CA LEU A 297 10.72 -7.70 -9.81
C LEU A 297 10.25 -7.34 -11.23
N GLN A 298 11.03 -7.70 -12.25
CA GLN A 298 10.70 -7.43 -13.65
C GLN A 298 9.40 -8.11 -14.08
N ASP A 299 9.32 -9.43 -13.87
CA ASP A 299 8.13 -10.23 -14.18
C ASP A 299 6.89 -9.67 -13.46
N GLY A 300 7.03 -9.31 -12.19
CA GLY A 300 5.93 -8.76 -11.40
C GLY A 300 5.43 -7.41 -11.93
N ILE A 301 6.33 -6.51 -12.34
CA ILE A 301 5.95 -5.20 -12.89
C ILE A 301 5.24 -5.40 -14.22
N LEU A 302 5.82 -6.23 -15.11
CA LEU A 302 5.29 -6.44 -16.46
C LEU A 302 3.93 -7.16 -16.43
N ARG A 303 3.77 -8.19 -15.60
CA ARG A 303 2.46 -8.85 -15.40
C ARG A 303 1.45 -7.89 -14.77
N GLY A 304 1.88 -7.08 -13.81
CA GLY A 304 1.04 -6.05 -13.21
C GLY A 304 0.52 -5.05 -14.25
N ILE A 305 1.39 -4.59 -15.16
CA ILE A 305 1.01 -3.72 -16.27
C ILE A 305 0.00 -4.42 -17.17
N GLY A 306 0.24 -5.69 -17.52
CA GLY A 306 -0.68 -6.49 -18.32
C GLY A 306 -2.07 -6.61 -17.70
N SER A 307 -2.14 -6.86 -16.39
CA SER A 307 -3.40 -6.90 -15.65
C SER A 307 -4.16 -5.56 -15.75
N ARG A 308 -3.45 -4.43 -15.63
CA ARG A 308 -4.07 -3.09 -15.72
C ARG A 308 -4.54 -2.75 -17.14
N LEU A 309 -3.90 -3.29 -18.17
CA LEU A 309 -4.31 -3.05 -19.55
C LEU A 309 -5.70 -3.60 -19.87
N THR A 310 -6.13 -4.66 -19.20
CA THR A 310 -7.48 -5.22 -19.41
C THR A 310 -8.57 -4.34 -18.79
N GLU A 311 -8.21 -3.40 -17.93
CA GLU A 311 -9.14 -2.42 -17.38
C GLU A 311 -9.51 -1.30 -18.37
N GLY A 312 -8.63 -1.01 -19.33
CA GLY A 312 -8.79 0.02 -20.33
C GLY A 312 -9.42 -0.47 -21.63
N SER A 313 -9.29 0.35 -22.68
CA SER A 313 -9.71 0.00 -24.04
C SER A 313 -8.74 -1.03 -24.63
N PHE A 314 -9.30 -2.11 -25.20
CA PHE A 314 -8.55 -3.11 -25.95
C PHE A 314 -7.69 -2.49 -27.06
N GLU A 315 -8.23 -1.56 -27.84
CA GLU A 315 -7.52 -0.91 -28.94
C GLU A 315 -6.29 -0.12 -28.46
N GLN A 316 -6.42 0.60 -27.34
CA GLN A 316 -5.29 1.33 -26.75
C GLN A 316 -4.22 0.37 -26.21
N ALA A 317 -4.65 -0.71 -25.56
CA ALA A 317 -3.74 -1.71 -25.02
C ALA A 317 -2.98 -2.46 -26.13
N LYS A 318 -3.68 -2.85 -27.19
CA LYS A 318 -3.10 -3.45 -28.40
C LYS A 318 -2.08 -2.53 -29.05
N ALA A 319 -2.45 -1.27 -29.33
CA ALA A 319 -1.55 -0.30 -29.94
C ALA A 319 -0.26 -0.10 -29.11
N TRP A 320 -0.38 -0.10 -27.79
CA TRP A 320 0.78 -0.02 -26.90
C TRP A 320 1.64 -1.29 -26.93
N LEU A 321 1.04 -2.48 -26.95
CA LEU A 321 1.77 -3.76 -27.09
C LEU A 321 2.48 -3.89 -28.43
N GLU A 322 1.98 -3.25 -29.48
CA GLU A 322 2.57 -3.23 -30.83
C GLU A 322 3.63 -2.12 -31.00
N SER A 323 3.83 -1.27 -29.97
CA SER A 323 4.84 -0.21 -29.98
C SER A 323 6.23 -0.72 -29.59
N GLU A 324 7.25 0.12 -29.84
CA GLU A 324 8.64 -0.09 -29.43
C GLU A 324 8.87 0.07 -27.91
N ALA A 325 7.83 0.40 -27.13
CA ALA A 325 7.93 0.56 -25.68
C ALA A 325 8.29 -0.74 -24.96
N VAL A 326 7.87 -1.88 -25.50
CA VAL A 326 8.08 -3.22 -24.94
C VAL A 326 8.78 -4.13 -25.95
N ASN A 327 9.86 -4.77 -25.52
CA ASN A 327 10.53 -5.76 -26.35
C ASN A 327 9.77 -7.12 -26.33
N ALA A 328 10.21 -8.09 -27.13
CA ALA A 328 9.52 -9.37 -27.27
C ALA A 328 9.41 -10.18 -25.95
N GLU A 329 10.46 -10.18 -25.12
CA GLU A 329 10.48 -10.89 -23.84
C GLU A 329 9.54 -10.22 -22.82
N GLU A 330 9.60 -8.90 -22.73
CA GLU A 330 8.73 -8.12 -21.85
C GLU A 330 7.26 -8.25 -22.27
N LYS A 331 6.99 -8.19 -23.58
CA LYS A 331 5.65 -8.38 -24.14
C LYS A 331 5.06 -9.73 -23.73
N ALA A 332 5.85 -10.80 -23.72
CA ALA A 332 5.38 -12.11 -23.24
C ALA A 332 4.94 -12.07 -21.77
N LYS A 333 5.65 -11.35 -20.90
CA LYS A 333 5.28 -11.17 -19.48
C LYS A 333 4.06 -10.28 -19.31
N VAL A 334 3.90 -9.25 -20.13
CA VAL A 334 2.67 -8.45 -20.15
C VAL A 334 1.48 -9.31 -20.56
N ILE A 335 1.64 -10.14 -21.60
CA ILE A 335 0.60 -11.08 -22.07
C ILE A 335 0.24 -12.11 -20.98
N GLU A 336 1.20 -12.62 -20.21
CA GLU A 336 0.92 -13.42 -19.01
C GLU A 336 0.03 -12.68 -18.02
N GLY A 337 0.30 -11.39 -17.78
CA GLY A 337 -0.53 -10.55 -16.92
C GLY A 337 -1.94 -10.33 -17.45
N ILE A 338 -2.07 -10.09 -18.76
CA ILE A 338 -3.36 -9.97 -19.45
C ILE A 338 -4.16 -11.25 -19.25
N ALA A 339 -3.62 -12.40 -19.66
CA ALA A 339 -4.29 -13.70 -19.58
C ALA A 339 -4.77 -14.02 -18.15
N GLY A 340 -3.96 -13.71 -17.13
CA GLY A 340 -4.34 -13.91 -15.73
C GLY A 340 -5.45 -12.99 -15.22
N SER A 341 -5.75 -11.89 -15.92
CA SER A 341 -6.77 -10.90 -15.51
C SER A 341 -8.08 -10.97 -16.30
N LEU A 342 -8.15 -11.81 -17.34
CA LEU A 342 -9.34 -11.95 -18.19
C LEU A 342 -10.51 -12.67 -17.53
N TYR A 343 -10.35 -13.25 -16.33
CA TYR A 343 -11.42 -13.95 -15.60
C TYR A 343 -12.71 -13.13 -15.43
N SER A 344 -12.63 -11.80 -15.38
CA SER A 344 -13.77 -10.93 -15.07
C SER A 344 -14.29 -10.13 -16.27
N ARG A 345 -13.80 -10.40 -17.48
CA ARG A 345 -14.00 -9.57 -18.68
C ARG A 345 -14.20 -10.43 -19.91
N ASP A 346 -14.69 -9.83 -21.00
CA ASP A 346 -14.77 -10.51 -22.29
C ASP A 346 -13.36 -10.82 -22.82
N PRO A 347 -12.95 -12.10 -22.89
CA PRO A 347 -11.63 -12.48 -23.36
C PRO A 347 -11.55 -12.55 -24.90
N ALA A 348 -12.67 -12.47 -25.63
CA ALA A 348 -12.69 -12.76 -27.06
C ALA A 348 -11.74 -11.87 -27.89
N PRO A 349 -11.72 -10.52 -27.75
CA PRO A 349 -10.78 -9.68 -28.52
C PRO A 349 -9.31 -10.00 -28.21
N TRP A 350 -9.02 -10.33 -26.95
CA TRP A 350 -7.69 -10.71 -26.51
C TRP A 350 -7.27 -12.08 -27.05
N LEU A 351 -8.17 -13.06 -27.05
CA LEU A 351 -7.92 -14.39 -27.60
C LEU A 351 -7.73 -14.36 -29.12
N GLU A 352 -8.50 -13.54 -29.85
CA GLU A 352 -8.32 -13.32 -31.28
C GLU A 352 -6.94 -12.73 -31.58
N TRP A 353 -6.58 -11.66 -30.85
CA TRP A 353 -5.27 -11.04 -31.01
C TRP A 353 -4.12 -11.98 -30.63
N MET A 354 -4.24 -12.74 -29.53
CA MET A 354 -3.23 -13.72 -29.12
C MET A 354 -3.09 -14.85 -30.15
N THR A 355 -4.19 -15.33 -30.73
CA THR A 355 -4.15 -16.35 -31.79
C THR A 355 -3.40 -15.88 -33.02
N ALA A 356 -3.53 -14.60 -33.38
CA ALA A 356 -2.87 -14.01 -34.53
C ALA A 356 -1.38 -13.67 -34.28
N ASN A 357 -0.97 -13.46 -33.02
CA ASN A 357 0.35 -12.89 -32.68
C ASN A 357 1.26 -13.81 -31.86
N LEU A 358 0.74 -14.91 -31.30
CA LEU A 358 1.52 -15.84 -30.50
C LEU A 358 1.84 -17.14 -31.26
N PRO A 359 3.03 -17.72 -31.03
CA PRO A 359 3.30 -19.10 -31.40
C PRO A 359 2.28 -20.08 -30.79
N ALA A 360 2.02 -21.19 -31.48
CA ALA A 360 0.99 -22.15 -31.09
C ALA A 360 1.19 -22.76 -29.69
N ASP A 361 2.44 -22.98 -29.26
CA ASP A 361 2.77 -23.46 -27.92
C ASP A 361 2.40 -22.43 -26.85
N LYS A 362 2.70 -21.14 -27.07
CA LYS A 362 2.35 -20.05 -26.15
C LYS A 362 0.85 -19.81 -26.11
N MET A 363 0.18 -19.88 -27.25
CA MET A 363 -1.28 -19.79 -27.30
C MET A 363 -1.94 -20.92 -26.50
N SER A 364 -1.42 -22.15 -26.63
CA SER A 364 -1.95 -23.31 -25.90
C SER A 364 -1.84 -23.12 -24.37
N GLU A 365 -0.73 -22.56 -23.89
CA GLU A 365 -0.53 -22.20 -22.49
C GLU A 365 -1.58 -21.17 -22.01
N LYS A 366 -1.90 -20.15 -22.82
CA LYS A 366 -2.91 -19.14 -22.46
C LYS A 366 -4.33 -19.69 -22.48
N LEU A 367 -4.64 -20.56 -23.43
CA LEU A 367 -5.95 -21.24 -23.49
C LEU A 367 -6.21 -22.11 -22.26
N GLN A 368 -5.19 -22.78 -21.73
CA GLN A 368 -5.30 -23.56 -20.48
C GLN A 368 -5.61 -22.69 -19.27
N GLN A 369 -5.23 -21.41 -19.29
CA GLN A 369 -5.52 -20.46 -18.22
C GLN A 369 -6.89 -19.79 -18.39
N ILE A 370 -7.22 -19.36 -19.61
CA ILE A 370 -8.39 -18.52 -19.88
C ILE A 370 -9.67 -19.35 -20.04
N ILE A 371 -9.64 -20.45 -20.80
CA ILE A 371 -10.86 -21.20 -21.15
C ILE A 371 -11.57 -21.76 -19.92
N PRO A 372 -10.90 -22.42 -18.95
CA PRO A 372 -11.61 -22.96 -17.78
C PRO A 372 -12.27 -21.87 -16.93
N SER A 373 -11.59 -20.73 -16.81
CA SER A 373 -12.11 -19.55 -16.12
C SER A 373 -13.34 -18.99 -16.82
N TRP A 374 -13.24 -18.73 -18.13
CA TRP A 374 -14.31 -18.16 -18.92
C TRP A 374 -15.53 -19.09 -19.00
N THR A 375 -15.31 -20.40 -19.07
CA THR A 375 -16.37 -21.43 -19.08
C THR A 375 -17.22 -21.40 -17.83
N LYS A 376 -16.59 -21.23 -16.66
CA LYS A 376 -17.28 -21.12 -15.38
C LYS A 376 -18.13 -19.84 -15.28
N GLN A 377 -17.78 -18.80 -16.04
CA GLN A 377 -18.50 -17.54 -16.06
C GLN A 377 -19.62 -17.54 -17.11
N ASP A 378 -19.31 -17.96 -18.33
CA ASP A 378 -20.21 -17.97 -19.48
C ASP A 378 -19.77 -19.03 -20.51
N PHE A 379 -20.22 -20.27 -20.31
CA PHE A 379 -19.97 -21.34 -21.26
C PHE A 379 -20.64 -21.14 -22.63
N ASN A 380 -21.69 -20.31 -22.72
CA ASN A 380 -22.35 -20.01 -23.99
C ASN A 380 -21.44 -19.16 -24.88
N ALA A 381 -20.82 -18.12 -24.30
CA ALA A 381 -19.86 -17.28 -25.00
C ALA A 381 -18.62 -18.07 -25.44
N VAL A 382 -18.11 -18.98 -24.61
CA VAL A 382 -16.99 -19.86 -24.98
C VAL A 382 -17.37 -20.75 -26.18
N GLY A 383 -18.54 -21.39 -26.15
CA GLY A 383 -19.00 -22.24 -27.25
C GLY A 383 -19.21 -21.46 -28.56
N ALA A 384 -19.75 -20.24 -28.48
CA ALA A 384 -19.87 -19.35 -29.63
C ALA A 384 -18.49 -18.98 -30.21
N TRP A 385 -17.53 -18.64 -29.35
CA TRP A 385 -16.16 -18.34 -29.76
C TRP A 385 -15.46 -19.55 -30.39
N LEU A 386 -15.58 -20.74 -29.78
CA LEU A 386 -15.04 -22.00 -30.30
C LEU A 386 -15.60 -22.35 -31.68
N ASN A 387 -16.90 -22.12 -31.90
CA ASN A 387 -17.53 -22.35 -33.19
C ASN A 387 -16.97 -21.43 -34.29
N GLY A 388 -16.59 -20.19 -33.93
CA GLY A 388 -15.92 -19.25 -34.83
C GLY A 388 -14.44 -19.53 -35.10
N GLN A 389 -13.78 -20.40 -34.32
CA GLN A 389 -12.35 -20.66 -34.50
C GLN A 389 -12.05 -21.55 -35.72
N PRO A 390 -10.95 -21.29 -36.45
CA PRO A 390 -10.50 -22.16 -37.53
C PRO A 390 -10.10 -23.54 -37.02
N ALA A 391 -10.25 -24.56 -37.85
CA ALA A 391 -9.81 -25.92 -37.51
C ALA A 391 -8.28 -25.97 -37.32
N GLY A 392 -7.83 -26.80 -36.37
CA GLY A 392 -6.42 -27.04 -36.09
C GLY A 392 -6.12 -27.16 -34.59
N LYS A 393 -4.84 -27.37 -34.26
CA LYS A 393 -4.38 -27.70 -32.90
C LYS A 393 -4.82 -26.72 -31.81
N VAL A 394 -4.87 -25.42 -32.12
CA VAL A 394 -5.28 -24.38 -31.17
C VAL A 394 -6.76 -24.55 -30.78
N LYS A 395 -7.64 -24.76 -31.77
CA LYS A 395 -9.07 -25.04 -31.54
C LYS A 395 -9.26 -26.36 -30.82
N GLU A 396 -8.56 -27.42 -31.24
CA GLU A 396 -8.62 -28.73 -30.60
C GLU A 396 -8.28 -28.64 -29.11
N GLN A 397 -7.21 -27.95 -28.75
CA GLN A 397 -6.82 -27.73 -27.36
C GLN A 397 -7.86 -26.90 -26.58
N ALA A 398 -8.41 -25.86 -27.21
CA ALA A 398 -9.43 -25.03 -26.56
C ALA A 398 -10.72 -25.82 -26.28
N VAL A 399 -11.14 -26.68 -27.22
CA VAL A 399 -12.28 -27.59 -27.03
C VAL A 399 -11.99 -28.61 -25.93
N LEU A 400 -10.78 -29.16 -25.84
CA LEU A 400 -10.40 -30.06 -24.73
C LEU A 400 -10.54 -29.37 -23.38
N ASN A 401 -9.99 -28.15 -23.22
CA ASN A 401 -10.07 -27.39 -21.98
C ASN A 401 -11.52 -27.02 -21.63
N PHE A 402 -12.33 -26.70 -22.64
CA PHE A 402 -13.76 -26.40 -22.50
C PHE A 402 -14.54 -27.63 -22.02
N ALA A 403 -14.40 -28.74 -22.74
CA ALA A 403 -15.06 -30.00 -22.40
C ALA A 403 -14.65 -30.47 -21.01
N GLU A 404 -13.35 -30.47 -20.67
CA GLU A 404 -12.85 -30.82 -19.34
C GLU A 404 -13.49 -29.99 -18.22
N THR A 405 -13.76 -28.71 -18.48
CA THR A 405 -14.44 -27.84 -17.51
C THR A 405 -15.94 -28.11 -17.43
N LEU A 406 -16.58 -28.55 -18.54
CA LEU A 406 -17.98 -28.92 -18.59
C LEU A 406 -18.26 -30.30 -17.97
N VAL A 407 -17.32 -31.25 -18.05
CA VAL A 407 -17.52 -32.65 -17.60
C VAL A 407 -18.26 -32.77 -16.27
N PRO A 408 -17.90 -32.06 -15.18
CA PRO A 408 -18.57 -32.20 -13.89
C PRO A 408 -20.00 -31.62 -13.81
N HIS A 409 -20.42 -30.81 -14.78
CA HIS A 409 -21.63 -30.01 -14.73
C HIS A 409 -22.62 -30.31 -15.87
N GLU A 410 -22.08 -30.56 -17.07
CA GLU A 410 -22.83 -30.74 -18.33
C GLU A 410 -22.18 -31.89 -19.15
N PRO A 411 -22.19 -33.14 -18.65
CA PRO A 411 -21.45 -34.25 -19.26
C PRO A 411 -21.92 -34.57 -20.69
N GLU A 412 -23.21 -34.42 -21.01
CA GLU A 412 -23.74 -34.64 -22.37
C GLU A 412 -23.26 -33.56 -23.35
N ALA A 413 -23.12 -32.31 -22.90
CA ALA A 413 -22.56 -31.25 -23.73
C ALA A 413 -21.07 -31.45 -23.92
N ALA A 414 -20.34 -31.78 -22.85
CA ALA A 414 -18.92 -32.12 -22.91
C ALA A 414 -18.65 -33.26 -23.91
N GLN A 415 -19.47 -34.32 -23.88
CA GLN A 415 -19.38 -35.44 -24.83
C GLN A 415 -19.51 -34.96 -26.28
N ARG A 416 -20.51 -34.14 -26.61
CA ARG A 416 -20.70 -33.61 -27.97
C ARG A 416 -19.49 -32.82 -28.46
N TRP A 417 -18.89 -32.00 -27.59
CA TRP A 417 -17.66 -31.28 -27.91
C TRP A 417 -16.46 -32.21 -28.10
N LEU A 418 -16.30 -33.25 -27.27
CA LEU A 418 -15.25 -34.26 -27.43
C LEU A 418 -15.42 -35.07 -28.71
N GLU A 419 -16.65 -35.37 -29.14
CA GLU A 419 -16.93 -36.06 -30.41
C GLU A 419 -16.54 -35.24 -31.64
N SER A 420 -16.51 -33.90 -31.52
CA SER A 420 -16.04 -33.03 -32.60
C SER A 420 -14.51 -33.06 -32.80
N LEU A 421 -13.77 -33.69 -31.88
CA LEU A 421 -12.31 -33.76 -31.92
C LEU A 421 -11.79 -35.09 -32.49
N PRO A 422 -10.62 -35.07 -33.14
CA PRO A 422 -9.89 -36.30 -33.46
C PRO A 422 -9.57 -37.12 -32.22
N GLU A 423 -9.40 -38.44 -32.41
CA GLU A 423 -8.97 -39.35 -31.34
C GLU A 423 -7.64 -38.89 -30.73
N SER A 424 -7.60 -38.76 -29.40
CA SER A 424 -6.41 -38.41 -28.64
C SER A 424 -6.49 -39.01 -27.24
N PRO A 425 -5.34 -39.23 -26.55
CA PRO A 425 -5.33 -39.77 -25.20
C PRO A 425 -6.19 -38.96 -24.22
N LYS A 426 -6.12 -37.61 -24.29
CA LYS A 426 -6.90 -36.74 -23.41
C LYS A 426 -8.39 -36.78 -23.71
N ARG A 427 -8.78 -36.90 -24.99
CA ARG A 427 -10.19 -37.11 -25.37
C ARG A 427 -10.73 -38.41 -24.79
N GLN A 428 -9.97 -39.51 -24.90
CA GLN A 428 -10.37 -40.81 -24.36
C GLN A 428 -10.51 -40.77 -22.83
N GLU A 429 -9.54 -40.18 -22.14
CA GLU A 429 -9.59 -39.97 -20.68
C GLU A 429 -10.86 -39.24 -20.24
N LEU A 430 -11.21 -38.14 -20.92
CA LEU A 430 -12.42 -37.37 -20.61
C LEU A 430 -13.71 -38.14 -20.95
N MET A 431 -13.72 -38.91 -22.04
CA MET A 431 -14.85 -39.79 -22.39
C MET A 431 -15.06 -40.90 -21.36
N ASP A 432 -13.98 -41.51 -20.88
CA ASP A 432 -14.03 -42.53 -19.82
C ASP A 432 -14.55 -41.93 -18.51
N GLN A 433 -14.15 -40.69 -18.19
CA GLN A 433 -14.68 -39.95 -17.03
C GLN A 433 -16.19 -39.72 -17.14
N ILE A 434 -16.68 -39.29 -18.32
CA ILE A 434 -18.12 -39.13 -18.58
C ILE A 434 -18.86 -40.46 -18.40
N ASN A 435 -18.33 -41.55 -18.98
CA ASN A 435 -18.92 -42.88 -18.85
C ASN A 435 -18.97 -43.37 -17.40
N GLY A 436 -17.92 -43.10 -16.61
CA GLY A 436 -17.86 -43.43 -15.20
C GLY A 436 -18.87 -42.66 -14.34
N MET A 437 -19.16 -41.38 -14.67
CA MET A 437 -20.20 -40.60 -13.99
C MET A 437 -21.61 -41.08 -14.35
N ARG A 438 -21.81 -41.55 -15.58
CA ARG A 438 -23.10 -42.09 -16.04
C ARG A 438 -23.41 -43.48 -15.49
N ASN A 439 -22.37 -44.29 -15.28
CA ASN A 439 -22.44 -45.61 -14.66
C ASN A 439 -21.60 -45.66 -13.38
N PRO A 440 -22.02 -44.96 -12.31
CA PRO A 440 -21.29 -45.01 -11.05
C PRO A 440 -21.29 -46.45 -10.51
N PRO A 441 -20.21 -46.90 -9.85
CA PRO A 441 -20.22 -48.20 -9.17
C PRO A 441 -21.41 -48.26 -8.18
N PRO A 442 -22.00 -49.45 -7.94
CA PRO A 442 -23.19 -49.57 -7.09
C PRO A 442 -22.93 -48.89 -5.74
N ALA A 443 -23.69 -47.83 -5.46
CA ALA A 443 -23.62 -47.16 -4.17
C ALA A 443 -24.14 -48.12 -3.09
N GLU A 444 -23.34 -48.42 -2.07
CA GLU A 444 -23.84 -49.00 -0.83
C GLU A 444 -24.71 -47.95 -0.12
N GLY A 445 -26.00 -47.97 -0.45
CA GLY A 445 -27.09 -47.35 0.31
C GLY A 445 -27.07 -45.82 0.41
N GLN A 446 -27.64 -45.13 -0.57
CA GLN A 446 -28.35 -43.86 -0.35
C GLN A 446 -29.26 -43.53 -1.54
N ALA A 447 -30.54 -43.27 -1.23
CA ALA A 447 -31.56 -42.82 -2.16
C ALA A 447 -31.35 -41.32 -2.48
N ALA A 448 -31.46 -40.95 -3.75
CA ALA A 448 -31.44 -39.57 -4.22
C ALA A 448 -32.87 -39.12 -4.53
N ASP A 449 -33.45 -38.29 -3.67
CA ASP A 449 -34.57 -37.41 -3.99
C ASP A 449 -34.02 -35.98 -4.10
N GLY A 450 -34.32 -35.32 -5.22
CA GLY A 450 -33.99 -33.91 -5.45
C GLY A 450 -33.87 -33.59 -6.94
N GLU A 451 -35.02 -33.42 -7.61
CA GLU A 451 -35.07 -32.74 -8.90
C GLU A 451 -34.62 -31.28 -8.69
N ALA A 452 -33.36 -31.00 -9.01
CA ALA A 452 -32.86 -29.65 -9.18
C ALA A 452 -33.31 -29.12 -10.55
N GLU A 453 -33.74 -27.87 -10.59
CA GLU A 453 -34.08 -27.13 -11.80
C GLU A 453 -32.88 -27.16 -12.76
N VAL A 454 -33.04 -27.85 -13.89
CA VAL A 454 -31.97 -28.08 -14.88
C VAL A 454 -31.69 -26.75 -15.60
N PRO A 455 -30.48 -26.16 -15.45
CA PRO A 455 -30.11 -24.97 -16.21
C PRO A 455 -30.10 -25.26 -17.72
N ALA A 456 -30.20 -24.21 -18.54
CA ALA A 456 -30.17 -24.37 -19.99
C ALA A 456 -28.88 -25.07 -20.45
N PRO A 457 -28.97 -26.07 -21.36
CA PRO A 457 -27.82 -26.89 -21.73
C PRO A 457 -26.76 -26.09 -22.47
N ALA A 458 -25.49 -26.46 -22.26
CA ALA A 458 -24.37 -25.85 -22.98
C ALA A 458 -24.48 -25.98 -24.51
N PRO A 459 -23.97 -24.99 -25.28
CA PRO A 459 -24.13 -24.93 -26.73
C PRO A 459 -23.42 -26.11 -27.38
N ALA A 460 -23.94 -26.58 -28.52
CA ALA A 460 -23.33 -27.67 -29.28
C ALA A 460 -22.21 -27.15 -30.20
N PRO A 461 -21.21 -28.00 -30.54
CA PRO A 461 -20.27 -27.69 -31.62
C PRO A 461 -21.02 -27.51 -32.94
N ALA A 462 -20.57 -26.57 -33.76
CA ALA A 462 -21.08 -26.40 -35.12
C ALA A 462 -20.83 -27.68 -35.94
N PRO A 463 -21.75 -28.06 -36.84
CA PRO A 463 -21.56 -29.24 -37.69
C PRO A 463 -20.29 -29.09 -38.51
N ILE A 464 -19.46 -30.14 -38.54
CA ILE A 464 -18.28 -30.20 -39.40
C ILE A 464 -18.80 -30.17 -40.85
N PRO A 465 -18.32 -29.27 -41.73
CA PRO A 465 -18.72 -29.31 -43.13
C PRO A 465 -18.27 -30.64 -43.71
N GLU A 466 -19.23 -31.52 -44.03
CA GLU A 466 -18.97 -32.74 -44.78
C GLU A 466 -18.33 -32.35 -46.12
N GLY A 467 -17.27 -33.07 -46.49
CA GLY A 467 -16.36 -32.75 -47.59
C GLY A 467 -17.01 -32.08 -48.80
N GLY A 468 -16.77 -30.77 -48.93
CA GLY A 468 -16.92 -30.08 -50.20
C GLY A 468 -15.86 -30.60 -51.16
N ALA A 469 -16.22 -31.54 -52.01
CA ALA A 469 -15.46 -31.87 -53.19
C ALA A 469 -15.10 -30.56 -53.92
N ALA A 470 -13.81 -30.37 -54.20
CA ALA A 470 -13.35 -29.31 -55.07
C ALA A 470 -14.19 -29.32 -56.37
N PRO A 471 -14.70 -28.18 -56.86
CA PRO A 471 -15.27 -28.15 -58.19
C PRO A 471 -14.15 -28.52 -59.17
N ALA A 472 -14.36 -29.59 -59.92
CA ALA A 472 -13.47 -30.05 -60.97
C ALA A 472 -13.15 -28.89 -61.92
N GLU A 473 -11.86 -28.70 -62.21
CA GLU A 473 -11.38 -27.86 -63.29
C GLU A 473 -12.15 -28.17 -64.58
N ALA A 474 -12.87 -27.18 -65.10
CA ALA A 474 -13.36 -27.22 -66.46
C ALA A 474 -12.16 -27.05 -67.40
N PRO A 475 -12.04 -27.83 -68.49
CA PRO A 475 -10.95 -27.66 -69.44
C PRO A 475 -11.16 -26.37 -70.21
N ALA A 476 -10.07 -25.63 -70.40
CA ALA A 476 -10.00 -24.50 -71.31
C ALA A 476 -10.17 -25.03 -72.75
N GLU A 477 -11.38 -24.95 -73.29
CA GLU A 477 -11.60 -24.91 -74.74
C GLU A 477 -11.50 -23.46 -75.21
N GLY A 478 -10.61 -23.23 -76.18
CA GLY A 478 -10.34 -21.92 -76.73
C GLY A 478 -11.43 -21.43 -77.69
N GLN A 479 -11.51 -20.10 -77.79
CA GLN A 479 -11.52 -19.33 -79.03
C GLN A 479 -11.21 -17.87 -78.72
#